data_AF-A0A0X3Q1B9-F1
#
_entry.id   AF-A0A0X3Q1B9-F1
#
_cell.length_a   1.000
_cell.length_b   1.000
_cell.length_c   1.000
_cell.angle_alpha   90.00
_cell.angle_beta   90.00
_cell.angle_gamma   90.00
#
_symmetry.space_group_name_H-M   'P 1'
#
loop_
_entity.id
_entity.type
_entity.pdbx_description
1 polymer ?
#
loop_
_entity_poly.entity_id
_entity_poly.type
_entity_poly.pdbx_seq_one_letter_code
_entity_poly.pdbx_strand_id
1 'polypeptide(L)'
;LRQFLLYTGIVVLKDVLHKRYWKHFLLLFTAIRCLVRPHSCKEWVPYCRQLLKMFVEKYSSLYGKSEMVYNVHSIVHLPDDVQRHGPLDSFSSFPFESYLGKMKRMLRKPSQPLQQVVRRLGELQAEQRPLSGLSEWTSSYEHRDGPLPPSGGSFTQFRYIKNKIVIVGTTSSNGSLMVGDKLVCVQNIVRYSSGDIGLVFVEYENVEDFFDYPENSSFINVYKATLGSVLKTSPLPSTVRKYACFPLNGHLVLIEINGRWDTED
;
A
#
# COMPACT_ATOMS: atom_id res chain seq x y z
N LEU A 1 -3.37 -12.03 5.68
CA LEU A 1 -3.26 -12.49 4.27
C LEU A 1 -3.04 -11.36 3.26
N ARG A 2 -3.76 -10.23 3.39
CA ARG A 2 -3.68 -9.06 2.47
C ARG A 2 -2.26 -8.60 2.16
N GLN A 3 -1.44 -8.38 3.19
CA GLN A 3 -0.08 -7.87 3.06
C GLN A 3 0.78 -8.73 2.12
N PHE A 4 0.72 -10.05 2.30
CA PHE A 4 1.47 -11.00 1.49
C PHE A 4 0.98 -11.00 0.04
N LEU A 5 -0.34 -11.09 -0.16
CA LEU A 5 -0.93 -11.26 -1.48
C LEU A 5 -0.88 -9.99 -2.34
N LEU A 6 -0.88 -8.81 -1.74
CA LEU A 6 -0.93 -7.53 -2.46
C LEU A 6 0.41 -6.77 -2.51
N TYR A 7 1.36 -7.12 -1.63
CA TYR A 7 2.61 -6.36 -1.47
C TYR A 7 3.84 -7.26 -1.30
N THR A 8 4.00 -7.93 -0.16
CA THR A 8 5.30 -8.53 0.20
C THR A 8 5.61 -9.81 -0.57
N GLY A 9 4.60 -10.58 -1.01
CA GLY A 9 4.76 -11.89 -1.64
C GLY A 9 5.66 -11.86 -2.88
N ILE A 10 5.51 -10.87 -3.75
CA ILE A 10 6.32 -10.79 -4.98
C ILE A 10 7.79 -10.51 -4.72
N VAL A 11 8.11 -9.84 -3.61
CA VAL A 11 9.47 -9.50 -3.21
C VAL A 11 10.10 -10.69 -2.51
N VAL A 12 9.45 -11.21 -1.46
CA VAL A 12 10.02 -12.27 -0.60
C VAL A 12 10.17 -13.61 -1.32
N LEU A 13 9.34 -13.87 -2.35
CA LEU A 13 9.39 -15.13 -3.09
C LEU A 13 10.34 -15.12 -4.30
N LYS A 14 10.81 -13.94 -4.76
CA LYS A 14 11.52 -13.80 -6.06
C LYS A 14 12.79 -14.64 -6.12
N ASP A 15 13.61 -14.58 -5.09
CA ASP A 15 14.91 -15.25 -5.04
C ASP A 15 14.89 -16.53 -4.20
N VAL A 16 13.72 -16.86 -3.62
CA VAL A 16 13.51 -18.07 -2.81
C VAL A 16 12.90 -19.20 -3.64
N LEU A 17 11.93 -18.87 -4.50
CA LEU A 17 11.25 -19.85 -5.32
C LEU A 17 11.93 -20.03 -6.67
N HIS A 18 11.95 -21.28 -7.16
CA HIS A 18 12.32 -21.52 -8.55
C HIS A 18 11.39 -20.74 -9.49
N LYS A 19 11.96 -20.16 -10.56
CA LYS A 19 11.31 -19.20 -11.48
C LYS A 19 9.90 -19.61 -11.92
N ARG A 20 9.66 -20.90 -12.13
CA ARG A 20 8.34 -21.45 -12.52
C ARG A 20 7.24 -21.20 -11.46
N TYR A 21 7.57 -21.36 -10.19
CA TYR A 21 6.63 -21.14 -9.08
C TYR A 21 6.41 -19.66 -8.82
N TRP A 22 7.46 -18.84 -8.95
CA TRP A 22 7.31 -17.39 -8.83
C TRP A 22 6.45 -16.83 -9.96
N LYS A 23 6.67 -17.23 -11.22
CA LYS A 23 5.79 -16.86 -12.34
C LYS A 23 4.35 -17.34 -12.13
N HIS A 24 4.15 -18.52 -11.57
CA HIS A 24 2.82 -19.00 -11.22
C HIS A 24 2.16 -18.10 -10.16
N PHE A 25 2.90 -17.68 -9.13
CA PHE A 25 2.41 -16.73 -8.14
C PHE A 25 2.07 -15.35 -8.74
N LEU A 26 2.82 -14.88 -9.75
CA LEU A 26 2.52 -13.61 -10.43
C LEU A 26 1.14 -13.59 -11.10
N LEU A 27 0.63 -14.73 -11.60
CA LEU A 27 -0.73 -14.81 -12.14
C LEU A 27 -1.76 -14.43 -11.09
N LEU A 28 -1.65 -15.02 -9.90
CA LEU A 28 -2.54 -14.73 -8.78
C LEU A 28 -2.35 -13.29 -8.29
N PHE A 29 -1.10 -12.86 -8.08
CA PHE A 29 -0.78 -11.52 -7.60
C PHE A 29 -1.38 -10.43 -8.50
N THR A 30 -1.17 -10.52 -9.82
CA THR A 30 -1.66 -9.55 -10.79
C THR A 30 -3.18 -9.52 -10.83
N ALA A 31 -3.83 -10.70 -10.89
CA ALA A 31 -5.28 -10.78 -10.90
C ALA A 31 -5.91 -10.16 -9.63
N ILE A 32 -5.40 -10.52 -8.45
CA ILE A 32 -5.96 -10.03 -7.18
C ILE A 32 -5.72 -8.51 -7.04
N ARG A 33 -4.56 -7.98 -7.45
CA ARG A 33 -4.32 -6.53 -7.44
C ARG A 33 -5.28 -5.76 -8.35
N CYS A 34 -5.63 -6.31 -9.51
CA CYS A 34 -6.63 -5.70 -10.40
C CYS A 34 -8.03 -5.72 -9.77
N LEU A 35 -8.44 -6.86 -9.20
CA LEU A 35 -9.76 -7.05 -8.61
C LEU A 35 -10.00 -6.22 -7.33
N VAL A 36 -8.94 -5.80 -6.63
CA VAL A 36 -9.04 -4.91 -5.45
C VAL A 36 -9.23 -3.44 -5.84
N ARG A 37 -8.84 -3.00 -7.06
CA ARG A 37 -8.86 -1.58 -7.45
C ARG A 37 -10.29 -1.04 -7.58
N PRO A 38 -10.72 -0.06 -6.76
CA PRO A 38 -12.13 0.33 -6.72
C PRO A 38 -12.70 0.84 -8.05
N HIS A 39 -11.93 1.68 -8.75
CA HIS A 39 -12.41 2.42 -9.93
C HIS A 39 -12.37 1.62 -11.22
N SER A 40 -11.55 0.56 -11.31
CA SER A 40 -11.31 -0.18 -12.57
C SER A 40 -11.50 -1.69 -12.43
N CYS A 41 -11.85 -2.22 -11.24
CA CYS A 41 -11.95 -3.66 -11.03
C CYS A 41 -12.86 -4.38 -12.05
N LYS A 42 -14.00 -3.78 -12.42
CA LYS A 42 -14.97 -4.35 -13.37
C LYS A 42 -14.43 -4.39 -14.81
N GLU A 43 -13.67 -3.39 -15.23
CA GLU A 43 -13.05 -3.32 -16.55
C GLU A 43 -12.05 -4.47 -16.75
N TRP A 44 -11.34 -4.83 -15.69
CA TRP A 44 -10.31 -5.88 -15.71
C TRP A 44 -10.85 -7.29 -15.44
N VAL A 45 -12.15 -7.46 -15.17
CA VAL A 45 -12.75 -8.78 -14.88
C VAL A 45 -12.44 -9.83 -15.97
N PRO A 46 -12.58 -9.55 -17.28
CA PRO A 46 -12.27 -10.53 -18.32
C PRO A 46 -10.81 -10.99 -18.28
N TYR A 47 -9.88 -10.04 -18.11
CA TYR A 47 -8.44 -10.33 -18.01
C TYR A 47 -8.11 -11.14 -16.75
N CYS A 48 -8.62 -10.72 -15.58
CA CYS A 48 -8.42 -11.43 -14.32
C CYS A 48 -8.96 -12.86 -14.37
N ARG A 49 -10.08 -13.09 -15.07
CA ARG A 49 -10.63 -14.44 -15.28
C ARG A 49 -9.67 -15.33 -16.06
N GLN A 50 -9.00 -14.81 -17.08
CA GLN A 50 -7.99 -15.57 -17.83
C GLN A 50 -6.80 -15.92 -16.92
N LEU A 51 -6.27 -14.95 -16.18
CA LEU A 51 -5.15 -15.17 -15.28
C LEU A 51 -5.45 -16.22 -14.20
N LEU A 52 -6.63 -16.16 -13.57
CA LEU A 52 -7.01 -17.09 -12.51
C LEU A 52 -7.34 -18.49 -13.06
N LYS A 53 -7.90 -18.60 -14.27
CA LYS A 53 -8.02 -19.91 -14.96
C LYS A 53 -6.64 -20.52 -15.21
N MET A 54 -5.71 -19.75 -15.77
CA MET A 54 -4.34 -20.22 -16.01
C MET A 54 -3.62 -20.63 -14.71
N PHE A 55 -3.87 -19.93 -13.61
CA PHE A 55 -3.35 -20.30 -12.28
C PHE A 55 -3.90 -21.67 -11.86
N VAL A 56 -5.22 -21.87 -11.90
CA VAL A 56 -5.83 -23.15 -11.50
C VAL A 56 -5.38 -24.30 -12.41
N GLU A 57 -5.36 -24.10 -13.73
CA GLU A 57 -4.93 -25.12 -14.70
C GLU A 57 -3.49 -25.60 -14.46
N LYS A 58 -2.57 -24.68 -14.13
CA LYS A 58 -1.15 -24.98 -13.87
C LYS A 58 -0.88 -25.51 -12.47
N TYR A 59 -1.82 -25.37 -11.54
CA TYR A 59 -1.59 -25.70 -10.13
C TYR A 59 -1.24 -27.18 -9.93
N SER A 60 -2.04 -28.09 -10.48
CA SER A 60 -1.86 -29.54 -10.25
C SER A 60 -0.53 -30.08 -10.77
N SER A 61 0.01 -29.51 -11.85
CA SER A 61 1.29 -29.94 -12.42
C SER A 61 2.49 -29.39 -11.66
N LEU A 62 2.35 -28.24 -10.99
CA LEU A 62 3.40 -27.60 -10.22
C LEU A 62 3.49 -28.12 -8.77
N TYR A 63 2.35 -28.32 -8.12
CA TYR A 63 2.27 -28.65 -6.70
C TYR A 63 1.83 -30.10 -6.43
N GLY A 64 1.28 -30.79 -7.44
CA GLY A 64 0.74 -32.13 -7.32
C GLY A 64 -0.80 -32.15 -7.32
N LYS A 65 -1.37 -33.25 -7.82
CA LYS A 65 -2.83 -33.41 -7.90
C LYS A 65 -3.51 -33.47 -6.52
N SER A 66 -2.83 -34.01 -5.51
CA SER A 66 -3.31 -34.05 -4.12
C SER A 66 -3.52 -32.65 -3.53
N GLU A 67 -2.75 -31.66 -3.99
CA GLU A 67 -2.79 -30.29 -3.49
C GLU A 67 -3.90 -29.45 -4.14
N MET A 68 -4.62 -29.99 -5.13
CA MET A 68 -5.77 -29.34 -5.76
C MET A 68 -6.99 -29.42 -4.84
N VAL A 69 -6.94 -28.66 -3.74
CA VAL A 69 -8.05 -28.55 -2.79
C VAL A 69 -9.10 -27.56 -3.29
N TYR A 70 -10.30 -27.62 -2.71
CA TYR A 70 -11.45 -26.78 -3.08
C TYR A 70 -11.10 -25.28 -3.17
N ASN A 71 -10.33 -24.75 -2.21
CA ASN A 71 -9.94 -23.34 -2.16
C ASN A 71 -9.10 -22.91 -3.37
N VAL A 72 -8.35 -23.83 -3.99
CA VAL A 72 -7.59 -23.52 -5.21
C VAL A 72 -8.56 -23.36 -6.37
N HIS A 73 -9.53 -24.27 -6.50
CA HIS A 73 -10.53 -24.22 -7.55
C HIS A 73 -11.42 -22.98 -7.44
N SER A 74 -11.85 -22.63 -6.22
CA SER A 74 -12.79 -21.53 -5.98
C SER A 74 -12.25 -20.16 -6.41
N ILE A 75 -10.92 -19.99 -6.52
CA ILE A 75 -10.29 -18.75 -6.98
C ILE A 75 -10.78 -18.33 -8.38
N VAL A 76 -11.15 -19.29 -9.23
CA VAL A 76 -11.62 -19.01 -10.60
C VAL A 76 -12.92 -18.17 -10.63
N HIS A 77 -13.69 -18.16 -9.54
CA HIS A 77 -14.96 -17.45 -9.41
C HIS A 77 -14.83 -16.02 -8.90
N LEU A 78 -13.68 -15.63 -8.35
CA LEU A 78 -13.47 -14.27 -7.83
C LEU A 78 -13.82 -13.14 -8.82
N PRO A 79 -13.54 -13.25 -10.14
CA PRO A 79 -13.94 -12.23 -11.09
C PRO A 79 -15.46 -12.12 -11.24
N ASP A 80 -16.21 -13.22 -11.13
CA ASP A 80 -17.68 -13.22 -11.14
C ASP A 80 -18.22 -12.52 -9.89
N ASP A 81 -17.62 -12.80 -8.74
CA ASP A 81 -18.03 -12.17 -7.48
C ASP A 81 -17.74 -10.67 -7.50
N VAL A 82 -16.61 -10.25 -8.07
CA VAL A 82 -16.30 -8.82 -8.25
C VAL A 82 -17.27 -8.14 -9.22
N GLN A 83 -17.66 -8.83 -10.29
CA GLN A 83 -18.66 -8.31 -11.23
C GLN A 83 -20.00 -8.02 -10.52
N ARG A 84 -20.41 -8.89 -9.58
CA ARG A 84 -21.68 -8.77 -8.84
C ARG A 84 -21.60 -7.82 -7.65
N HIS A 85 -20.53 -7.88 -6.86
CA HIS A 85 -20.45 -7.25 -5.53
C HIS A 85 -19.50 -6.04 -5.47
N GLY A 86 -18.83 -5.72 -6.58
CA GLY A 86 -17.85 -4.64 -6.64
C GLY A 86 -16.44 -5.12 -6.27
N PRO A 87 -15.53 -4.22 -5.89
CA PRO A 87 -14.11 -4.55 -5.67
C PRO A 87 -13.94 -5.60 -4.57
N LEU A 88 -12.88 -6.43 -4.63
CA LEU A 88 -12.63 -7.46 -3.60
C LEU A 88 -12.64 -6.92 -2.15
N ASP A 89 -12.23 -5.67 -1.94
CA ASP A 89 -12.24 -5.04 -0.62
C ASP A 89 -13.64 -4.86 -0.01
N SER A 90 -14.72 -4.90 -0.82
CA SER A 90 -16.09 -4.74 -0.31
C SER A 90 -16.66 -6.02 0.32
N PHE A 91 -16.15 -7.20 -0.06
CA PHE A 91 -16.71 -8.49 0.40
C PHE A 91 -15.68 -9.51 0.87
N SER A 92 -14.38 -9.26 0.68
CA SER A 92 -13.33 -10.14 1.22
C SER A 92 -13.19 -10.00 2.74
N SER A 93 -12.47 -10.94 3.35
CA SER A 93 -12.14 -10.89 4.78
C SER A 93 -11.08 -9.84 5.15
N PHE A 94 -10.51 -9.10 4.19
CA PHE A 94 -9.41 -8.15 4.45
C PHE A 94 -9.76 -7.04 5.46
N PRO A 95 -10.95 -6.40 5.41
CA PRO A 95 -11.32 -5.40 6.41
C PRO A 95 -11.44 -6.00 7.81
N PHE A 96 -11.97 -7.21 7.91
CA PHE A 96 -12.12 -7.94 9.17
C PHE A 96 -10.77 -8.33 9.78
N GLU A 97 -9.85 -8.87 8.98
CA GLU A 97 -8.47 -9.18 9.41
C GLU A 97 -7.77 -7.92 9.97
N SER A 98 -7.90 -6.80 9.25
CA SER A 98 -7.30 -5.53 9.64
C SER A 98 -7.88 -5.01 10.96
N TYR A 99 -9.21 -5.10 11.14
CA TYR A 99 -9.87 -4.68 12.37
C TYR A 99 -9.54 -5.60 13.56
N LEU A 100 -9.43 -6.91 13.34
CA LEU A 100 -8.97 -7.87 14.36
C LEU A 100 -7.55 -7.52 14.84
N GLY A 101 -6.66 -7.12 13.94
CA GLY A 101 -5.33 -6.61 14.29
C GLY A 101 -5.39 -5.41 15.23
N LYS A 102 -6.26 -4.44 14.95
CA LYS A 102 -6.48 -3.27 15.83
C LYS A 102 -6.99 -3.68 17.20
N MET A 103 -8.02 -4.54 17.27
CA MET A 103 -8.55 -5.02 18.54
C MET A 103 -7.48 -5.74 19.35
N LYS A 104 -6.64 -6.56 18.70
CA LYS A 104 -5.53 -7.24 19.37
C LYS A 104 -4.53 -6.26 19.99
N ARG A 105 -4.23 -5.14 19.32
CA ARG A 105 -3.34 -4.08 19.87
C ARG A 105 -3.93 -3.35 21.08
N MET A 106 -5.26 -3.36 21.25
CA MET A 106 -5.90 -2.78 22.45
C MET A 106 -5.66 -3.63 23.70
N LEU A 107 -5.33 -4.91 23.54
CA LEU A 107 -5.04 -5.82 24.63
C LEU A 107 -3.58 -5.66 25.06
N ARG A 108 -3.35 -5.05 26.22
CA ARG A 108 -2.00 -4.89 26.81
C ARG A 108 -1.62 -6.03 27.73
N LYS A 109 -2.60 -6.70 28.33
CA LYS A 109 -2.43 -7.82 29.27
C LYS A 109 -3.54 -8.86 29.11
N PRO A 110 -3.34 -10.13 29.49
CA PRO A 110 -4.32 -11.21 29.29
C PRO A 110 -5.57 -11.09 30.19
N SER A 111 -5.51 -10.33 31.28
CA SER A 111 -6.63 -10.16 32.22
C SER A 111 -7.70 -9.20 31.68
N GLN A 112 -8.99 -9.53 31.82
CA GLN A 112 -10.10 -8.61 31.49
C GLN A 112 -10.05 -8.06 30.04
N PRO A 113 -9.94 -8.94 29.02
CA PRO A 113 -9.75 -8.50 27.63
C PRO A 113 -10.94 -7.68 27.11
N LEU A 114 -12.17 -8.07 27.46
CA LEU A 114 -13.37 -7.34 27.04
C LEU A 114 -13.38 -5.92 27.62
N GLN A 115 -13.09 -5.77 28.91
CA GLN A 115 -13.08 -4.46 29.56
C GLN A 115 -12.00 -3.55 28.98
N GLN A 116 -10.82 -4.09 28.66
CA GLN A 116 -9.75 -3.32 27.99
C GLN A 116 -10.22 -2.77 26.63
N VAL A 117 -10.81 -3.64 25.80
CA VAL A 117 -11.31 -3.26 24.47
C VAL A 117 -12.42 -2.23 24.58
N VAL A 118 -13.44 -2.47 25.43
CA VAL A 118 -14.58 -1.55 25.60
C VAL A 118 -14.12 -0.18 26.10
N ARG A 119 -13.24 -0.13 27.10
CA ARG A 119 -12.69 1.14 27.61
C ARG A 119 -11.93 1.89 26.52
N ARG A 120 -11.06 1.20 25.77
CA ARG A 120 -10.27 1.83 24.71
C ARG A 120 -11.13 2.33 23.55
N LEU A 121 -12.19 1.61 23.20
CA LEU A 121 -13.17 2.07 22.21
C LEU A 121 -13.92 3.30 22.71
N GLY A 122 -14.29 3.35 23.99
CA GLY A 122 -14.91 4.53 24.61
C GLY A 122 -13.98 5.75 24.59
N GLU A 123 -12.70 5.58 24.92
CA GLU A 123 -11.67 6.62 24.82
C GLU A 123 -11.57 7.18 23.38
N LEU A 124 -11.48 6.30 22.38
CA LEU A 124 -11.39 6.70 20.97
C LEU A 124 -12.63 7.45 20.47
N GLN A 125 -13.82 7.11 20.96
CA GLN A 125 -15.06 7.82 20.63
C GLN A 125 -15.10 9.21 21.27
N ALA A 126 -14.64 9.34 22.51
CA ALA A 126 -14.58 10.62 23.22
C ALA A 126 -13.53 11.58 22.63
N GLU A 127 -12.45 11.07 22.05
CA GLU A 127 -11.39 11.85 21.39
C GLU A 127 -11.76 12.35 19.97
N GLN A 128 -12.89 11.91 19.38
CA GLN A 128 -13.32 12.40 18.07
C GLN A 128 -13.75 13.87 18.14
N ARG A 129 -12.76 14.77 18.08
CA ARG A 129 -13.00 16.15 17.67
C ARG A 129 -13.57 16.12 16.26
N PRO A 130 -14.60 16.93 15.94
CA PRO A 130 -15.05 17.08 14.57
C PRO A 130 -13.91 17.72 13.77
N LEU A 131 -13.10 16.89 13.11
CA LEU A 131 -12.17 17.34 12.08
C LEU A 131 -13.04 17.95 10.97
N SER A 132 -12.95 19.28 10.82
CA SER A 132 -13.51 20.03 9.71
C SER A 132 -13.00 19.46 8.39
N GLY A 133 -13.93 19.16 7.46
CA GLY A 133 -13.60 18.70 6.10
C GLY A 133 -12.93 17.31 5.99
N LEU A 134 -12.93 16.76 4.77
CA LEU A 134 -12.12 15.59 4.39
C LEU A 134 -10.69 16.01 3.99
N SER A 135 -10.46 17.30 3.76
CA SER A 135 -9.28 17.89 3.13
C SER A 135 -8.30 18.54 4.11
N GLU A 136 -8.64 18.67 5.39
CA GLU A 136 -7.77 19.33 6.36
C GLU A 136 -6.58 18.43 6.74
N TRP A 137 -5.37 18.94 6.50
CA TRP A 137 -4.13 18.25 6.83
C TRP A 137 -3.60 18.71 8.17
N THR A 138 -3.41 17.76 9.08
CA THR A 138 -2.79 17.98 10.38
C THR A 138 -1.31 17.61 10.31
N SER A 139 -0.45 18.46 10.86
CA SER A 139 0.98 18.20 11.00
C SER A 139 1.27 17.64 12.39
N SER A 140 2.22 16.73 12.50
CA SER A 140 2.57 16.09 13.77
C SER A 140 4.07 15.85 13.87
N TYR A 141 4.57 15.80 15.10
CA TYR A 141 6.00 15.60 15.41
C TYR A 141 6.88 16.68 14.78
N GLU A 142 6.81 17.89 15.32
CA GLU A 142 7.71 19.00 14.96
C GLU A 142 9.16 18.61 15.25
N HIS A 143 10.08 19.01 14.36
CA HIS A 143 11.52 18.79 14.52
C HIS A 143 12.35 19.88 13.81
N ARG A 144 13.68 19.77 13.88
CA ARG A 144 14.62 20.74 13.29
C ARG A 144 15.82 20.12 12.56
N ASP A 145 15.84 18.80 12.46
CA ASP A 145 16.96 17.98 11.98
C ASP A 145 16.72 17.36 10.59
N GLY A 146 15.69 17.81 9.85
CA GLY A 146 15.46 17.38 8.48
C GLY A 146 16.22 18.22 7.45
N PRO A 147 16.41 17.71 6.22
CA PRO A 147 16.95 18.50 5.13
C PRO A 147 16.05 19.68 4.81
N LEU A 148 16.65 20.85 4.57
CA LEU A 148 15.91 22.09 4.35
C LEU A 148 15.51 22.25 2.87
N PRO A 149 14.39 22.93 2.58
CA PRO A 149 14.04 23.35 1.23
C PRO A 149 15.20 24.14 0.58
N PRO A 150 15.64 23.79 -0.65
CA PRO A 150 16.70 24.53 -1.34
C PRO A 150 16.36 26.00 -1.59
N SER A 151 15.07 26.34 -1.69
CA SER A 151 14.56 27.69 -1.88
C SER A 151 14.64 28.57 -0.62
N GLY A 152 14.94 28.00 0.56
CA GLY A 152 14.89 28.72 1.84
C GLY A 152 13.47 29.11 2.26
N GLY A 153 13.37 30.06 3.21
CA GLY A 153 12.11 30.62 3.73
C GLY A 153 11.90 30.39 5.22
N SER A 154 10.80 30.93 5.76
CA SER A 154 10.37 30.71 7.14
C SER A 154 9.35 29.57 7.19
N PHE A 155 9.70 28.50 7.91
CA PHE A 155 8.87 27.30 8.01
C PHE A 155 9.14 26.54 9.30
N THR A 156 8.21 25.66 9.65
CA THR A 156 8.36 24.64 10.69
C THR A 156 8.42 23.26 10.05
N GLN A 157 9.28 22.37 10.54
CA GLN A 157 9.48 21.03 9.98
C GLN A 157 8.69 19.98 10.79
N PHE A 158 8.18 18.96 10.11
CA PHE A 158 7.36 17.90 10.68
C PHE A 158 7.74 16.53 10.13
N ARG A 159 7.66 15.50 10.97
CA ARG A 159 7.93 14.11 10.53
C ARG A 159 6.76 13.50 9.78
N TYR A 160 5.54 13.94 10.06
CA TYR A 160 4.31 13.41 9.48
C TYR A 160 3.27 14.48 9.24
N ILE A 161 2.49 14.28 8.19
CA ILE A 161 1.19 14.94 7.99
C ILE A 161 0.12 13.87 7.78
N LYS A 162 -1.09 14.15 8.24
CA LYS A 162 -2.22 13.24 8.05
C LYS A 162 -3.52 13.97 7.77
N ASN A 163 -4.36 13.36 6.95
CA ASN A 163 -5.78 13.68 6.85
C ASN A 163 -6.61 12.44 7.25
N LYS A 164 -7.93 12.45 7.02
CA LYS A 164 -8.81 11.32 7.38
C LYS A 164 -8.55 10.02 6.60
N ILE A 165 -7.77 10.08 5.53
CA ILE A 165 -7.63 9.00 4.54
C ILE A 165 -6.18 8.51 4.47
N VAL A 166 -5.20 9.41 4.59
CA VAL A 166 -3.79 9.18 4.25
C VAL A 166 -2.86 9.80 5.30
N ILE A 167 -1.78 9.09 5.60
CA ILE A 167 -0.65 9.56 6.41
C ILE A 167 0.57 9.63 5.50
N VAL A 168 1.20 10.80 5.39
CA VAL A 168 2.50 10.96 4.74
C VAL A 168 3.56 11.15 5.80
N GLY A 169 4.64 10.38 5.71
CA GLY A 169 5.74 10.45 6.66
C GLY A 169 7.09 10.62 5.98
N THR A 170 8.12 10.80 6.80
CA THR A 170 9.52 10.88 6.35
C THR A 170 10.27 9.56 6.51
N THR A 171 9.61 8.50 7.01
CA THR A 171 10.19 7.16 7.14
C THR A 171 10.14 6.41 5.82
N SER A 172 11.06 5.45 5.63
CA SER A 172 11.10 4.57 4.45
C SER A 172 9.80 3.81 4.19
N SER A 173 8.99 3.58 5.23
CA SER A 173 7.68 2.95 5.15
C SER A 173 6.56 3.86 4.64
N ASN A 174 6.69 5.18 4.79
CA ASN A 174 5.60 6.14 4.57
C ASN A 174 5.97 7.33 3.67
N GLY A 175 7.22 7.41 3.21
CA GLY A 175 7.74 8.53 2.43
C GLY A 175 7.65 8.36 0.92
N SER A 176 7.31 7.17 0.40
CA SER A 176 7.28 6.95 -1.05
C SER A 176 5.94 7.38 -1.65
N LEU A 177 5.96 8.42 -2.50
CA LEU A 177 4.78 9.04 -3.09
C LEU A 177 4.91 9.21 -4.61
N MET A 178 3.79 9.44 -5.28
CA MET A 178 3.76 10.06 -6.62
C MET A 178 3.53 11.57 -6.49
N VAL A 179 4.42 12.37 -7.05
CA VAL A 179 4.30 13.84 -7.18
C VAL A 179 4.38 14.18 -8.66
N GLY A 180 3.27 14.64 -9.24
CA GLY A 180 3.16 14.80 -10.70
C GLY A 180 3.29 13.44 -11.40
N ASP A 181 4.27 13.30 -12.27
CA ASP A 181 4.64 12.06 -12.97
C ASP A 181 5.85 11.34 -12.34
N LYS A 182 6.36 11.83 -11.20
CA LYS A 182 7.58 11.31 -10.57
C LYS A 182 7.28 10.55 -9.28
N LEU A 183 7.93 9.40 -9.14
CA LEU A 183 8.03 8.72 -7.86
C LEU A 183 9.10 9.41 -7.01
N VAL A 184 8.76 9.69 -5.75
CA VAL A 184 9.64 10.43 -4.82
C VAL A 184 9.68 9.77 -3.45
N CYS A 185 10.77 9.98 -2.72
CA CYS A 185 10.90 9.64 -1.31
C CYS A 185 11.01 10.90 -0.47
N VAL A 186 9.97 11.18 0.32
CA VAL A 186 9.90 12.32 1.23
C VAL A 186 10.96 12.20 2.32
N GLN A 187 11.84 13.21 2.36
CA GLN A 187 12.91 13.35 3.35
C GLN A 187 12.53 14.32 4.47
N ASN A 188 11.69 15.30 4.17
CA ASN A 188 11.18 16.26 5.13
C ASN A 188 9.81 16.81 4.72
N ILE A 189 9.05 17.30 5.70
CA ILE A 189 7.77 17.97 5.47
C ILE A 189 7.82 19.31 6.18
N VAL A 190 7.49 20.38 5.47
CA VAL A 190 7.52 21.74 6.01
C VAL A 190 6.16 22.39 5.92
N ARG A 191 5.81 23.19 6.92
CA ARG A 191 4.68 24.12 6.84
C ARG A 191 5.24 25.53 6.81
N TYR A 192 4.98 26.24 5.71
CA TYR A 192 5.40 27.63 5.54
C TYR A 192 4.55 28.55 6.40
N SER A 193 5.04 29.77 6.65
CA SER A 193 4.29 30.80 7.38
C SER A 193 2.97 31.20 6.70
N SER A 194 2.81 30.93 5.40
CA SER A 194 1.53 31.07 4.68
C SER A 194 0.47 30.05 5.08
N GLY A 195 0.88 28.96 5.74
CA GLY A 195 0.05 27.79 6.07
C GLY A 195 0.21 26.63 5.09
N ASP A 196 0.83 26.86 3.93
CA ASP A 196 1.01 25.84 2.89
C ASP A 196 1.96 24.73 3.34
N ILE A 197 1.67 23.51 2.89
CA ILE A 197 2.51 22.33 3.14
C ILE A 197 3.42 22.10 1.94
N GLY A 198 4.73 22.10 2.21
CA GLY A 198 5.77 21.70 1.27
C GLY A 198 6.34 20.33 1.60
N LEU A 199 6.64 19.56 0.56
CA LEU A 199 7.42 18.33 0.64
C LEU A 199 8.85 18.61 0.23
N VAL A 200 9.82 18.12 1.01
CA VAL A 200 11.23 18.02 0.61
C VAL A 200 11.52 16.55 0.36
N PHE A 201 12.01 16.21 -0.82
CA PHE A 201 12.14 14.82 -1.25
C PHE A 201 13.33 14.63 -2.18
N VAL A 202 13.70 13.37 -2.39
CA VAL A 202 14.55 12.94 -3.50
C VAL A 202 13.70 12.13 -4.48
N GLU A 203 14.01 12.18 -5.77
CA GLU A 203 13.33 11.37 -6.78
C GLU A 203 13.88 9.94 -6.81
N TYR A 204 13.01 8.99 -7.16
CA TYR A 204 13.46 7.67 -7.59
C TYR A 204 13.98 7.76 -9.02
N GLU A 205 15.10 7.07 -9.27
CA GLU A 205 15.79 7.00 -10.55
C GLU A 205 15.73 5.57 -11.10
N ASN A 206 16.00 5.41 -12.40
CA ASN A 206 15.97 4.11 -13.08
C ASN A 206 14.66 3.34 -12.82
N VAL A 207 13.53 4.05 -12.89
CA VAL A 207 12.21 3.50 -12.64
C VAL A 207 11.82 2.59 -13.81
N GLU A 208 11.75 1.30 -13.55
CA GLU A 208 11.50 0.26 -14.54
C GLU A 208 10.47 -0.76 -14.04
N ASP A 209 10.03 -1.64 -14.93
CA ASP A 209 9.20 -2.78 -14.57
C ASP A 209 9.97 -3.77 -13.67
N PHE A 210 9.38 -4.14 -12.53
CA PHE A 210 9.90 -5.17 -11.64
C PHE A 210 9.77 -6.59 -12.21
N PHE A 211 8.75 -6.81 -13.05
CA PHE A 211 8.53 -8.03 -13.81
C PHE A 211 7.76 -7.77 -15.10
N ASP A 212 7.86 -8.69 -16.04
CA ASP A 212 7.30 -8.67 -17.39
C ASP A 212 6.24 -9.76 -17.63
N TYR A 213 5.86 -10.49 -16.58
CA TYR A 213 4.91 -11.61 -16.66
C TYR A 213 3.89 -11.55 -15.53
N PRO A 214 2.58 -11.80 -15.77
CA PRO A 214 1.95 -12.04 -17.08
C PRO A 214 1.82 -10.78 -17.95
N GLU A 215 2.13 -9.62 -17.38
CA GLU A 215 2.12 -8.29 -18.00
C GLU A 215 3.23 -7.47 -17.34
N ASN A 216 3.63 -6.37 -17.97
CA ASN A 216 4.55 -5.41 -17.35
C ASN A 216 3.98 -4.91 -16.01
N SER A 217 4.77 -5.00 -14.95
CA SER A 217 4.37 -4.70 -13.57
C SER A 217 3.84 -3.26 -13.35
N SER A 218 4.22 -2.32 -14.21
CA SER A 218 3.74 -0.94 -14.28
C SER A 218 2.24 -0.87 -14.56
N PHE A 219 1.68 -1.87 -15.23
CA PHE A 219 0.23 -2.05 -15.40
C PHE A 219 -0.53 -2.03 -14.06
N ILE A 220 0.07 -2.62 -13.02
CA ILE A 220 -0.47 -2.64 -11.66
C ILE A 220 0.31 -1.73 -10.69
N ASN A 221 0.97 -0.71 -11.23
CA ASN A 221 1.76 0.30 -10.52
C ASN A 221 2.75 -0.33 -9.55
N VAL A 222 3.51 -1.31 -10.06
CA VAL A 222 4.64 -1.93 -9.37
C VAL A 222 5.90 -1.62 -10.17
N TYR A 223 6.92 -1.10 -9.50
CA TYR A 223 8.14 -0.63 -10.13
C TYR A 223 9.36 -1.13 -9.38
N LYS A 224 10.47 -1.24 -10.09
CA LYS A 224 11.83 -1.33 -9.54
C LYS A 224 12.53 -0.01 -9.78
N ALA A 225 13.27 0.49 -8.80
CA ALA A 225 13.97 1.76 -8.91
C ALA A 225 15.20 1.81 -7.99
N THR A 226 16.04 2.82 -8.20
CA THR A 226 17.07 3.27 -7.25
C THR A 226 16.69 4.61 -6.65
N LEU A 227 17.25 4.96 -5.50
CA LEU A 227 17.01 6.26 -4.88
C LEU A 227 18.05 7.26 -5.36
N GLY A 228 17.61 8.40 -5.87
CA GLY A 228 18.51 9.51 -6.20
C GLY A 228 19.06 10.21 -4.96
N SER A 229 19.88 11.22 -5.18
CA SER A 229 20.53 12.00 -4.11
C SER A 229 20.19 13.49 -4.12
N VAL A 230 19.58 13.98 -5.20
CA VAL A 230 19.28 15.40 -5.38
C VAL A 230 17.99 15.76 -4.64
N LEU A 231 18.12 16.65 -3.65
CA LEU A 231 16.98 17.19 -2.92
C LEU A 231 16.20 18.17 -3.80
N LYS A 232 14.88 17.98 -3.80
CA LYS A 232 13.88 18.77 -4.52
C LYS A 232 12.73 19.09 -3.59
N THR A 233 11.90 20.04 -4.02
CA THR A 233 10.72 20.48 -3.26
C THR A 233 9.51 20.68 -4.13
N SER A 234 8.34 20.40 -3.59
CA SER A 234 7.05 20.73 -4.20
C SER A 234 6.02 21.08 -3.13
N PRO A 235 4.93 21.77 -3.49
CA PRO A 235 3.71 21.75 -2.69
C PRO A 235 3.20 20.31 -2.51
N LEU A 236 2.43 20.07 -1.46
CA LEU A 236 1.69 18.82 -1.29
C LEU A 236 0.71 18.62 -2.47
N PRO A 237 0.74 17.46 -3.16
CA PRO A 237 -0.19 17.19 -4.25
C PRO A 237 -1.65 17.20 -3.77
N SER A 238 -2.56 17.62 -4.64
CA SER A 238 -4.01 17.58 -4.38
C SER A 238 -4.53 16.16 -4.11
N THR A 239 -3.93 15.16 -4.77
CA THR A 239 -4.20 13.74 -4.56
C THR A 239 -2.90 13.02 -4.24
N VAL A 240 -2.85 12.34 -3.08
CA VAL A 240 -1.67 11.59 -2.64
C VAL A 240 -1.80 10.12 -3.06
N ARG A 241 -0.86 9.63 -3.87
CA ARG A 241 -0.70 8.20 -4.19
C ARG A 241 0.56 7.68 -3.50
N LYS A 242 0.38 6.74 -2.58
CA LYS A 242 1.48 6.16 -1.78
C LYS A 242 1.98 4.84 -2.37
N TYR A 243 3.25 4.57 -2.11
CA TYR A 243 3.92 3.33 -2.48
C TYR A 243 4.53 2.67 -1.24
N ALA A 244 4.34 1.36 -1.11
CA ALA A 244 5.14 0.57 -0.18
C ALA A 244 6.50 0.32 -0.83
N CYS A 245 7.57 0.52 -0.07
CA CYS A 245 8.95 0.43 -0.56
C CYS A 245 9.66 -0.75 0.11
N PHE A 246 10.20 -1.67 -0.69
CA PHE A 246 10.89 -2.86 -0.19
C PHE A 246 12.30 -2.97 -0.79
N PRO A 247 13.35 -3.13 0.03
CA PRO A 247 14.70 -3.37 -0.48
C PRO A 247 14.83 -4.78 -1.08
N LEU A 248 15.47 -4.88 -2.24
CA LEU A 248 15.78 -6.15 -2.90
C LEU A 248 17.04 -6.03 -3.77
N ASN A 249 18.10 -6.76 -3.44
CA ASN A 249 19.34 -6.89 -4.22
C ASN A 249 19.93 -5.55 -4.71
N GLY A 250 20.05 -4.56 -3.81
CA GLY A 250 20.61 -3.24 -4.14
C GLY A 250 19.64 -2.27 -4.84
N HIS A 251 18.42 -2.70 -5.10
CA HIS A 251 17.34 -1.86 -5.63
C HIS A 251 16.17 -1.78 -4.66
N LEU A 252 15.19 -0.92 -4.99
CA LEU A 252 13.95 -0.75 -4.26
C LEU A 252 12.78 -1.19 -5.14
N VAL A 253 11.86 -1.96 -4.57
CA VAL A 253 10.59 -2.36 -5.20
C VAL A 253 9.49 -1.49 -4.62
N LEU A 254 8.86 -0.70 -5.48
CA LEU A 254 7.80 0.25 -5.16
C LEU A 254 6.46 -0.33 -5.60
N ILE A 255 5.53 -0.50 -4.66
CA ILE A 255 4.23 -1.11 -4.91
C ILE A 255 3.15 -0.12 -4.50
N GLU A 256 2.32 0.33 -5.45
CA GLU A 256 1.25 1.26 -5.11
C GLU A 256 0.29 0.65 -4.09
N ILE A 257 -0.05 1.47 -3.11
CA ILE A 257 -1.00 1.18 -2.05
C ILE A 257 -2.41 1.52 -2.53
N ASN A 258 -3.17 0.49 -2.92
CA ASN A 258 -4.60 0.62 -3.24
C ASN A 258 -5.42 0.67 -1.94
N GLY A 259 -6.00 1.84 -1.60
CA GLY A 259 -6.95 1.99 -0.48
C GLY A 259 -6.31 2.16 0.91
N ARG A 260 -7.11 1.93 1.96
CA ARG A 260 -6.77 2.17 3.39
C ARG A 260 -5.71 1.19 3.91
N TRP A 261 -4.47 1.33 3.48
CA TRP A 261 -3.31 0.81 4.22
C TRP A 261 -2.97 1.70 5.41
N ASP A 262 -3.28 3.00 5.30
CA ASP A 262 -3.06 3.96 6.36
C ASP A 262 -4.24 3.92 7.33
N THR A 263 -4.19 3.02 8.29
CA THR A 263 -4.95 3.21 9.51
C THR A 263 -3.99 3.23 10.68
N GLU A 264 -3.77 4.44 11.20
CA GLU A 264 -3.11 4.78 12.47
C GLU A 264 -2.35 3.60 13.09
N ASP A 265 -1.09 3.49 12.67
CA ASP A 265 -0.04 2.82 13.42
C ASP A 265 0.51 3.73 14.49
#